data_AF-A0A7Y6FDG7-F1
#
_entry.id   AF-A0A7Y6FDG7-F1
#
_cell.length_a   1.000
_cell.length_b   1.000
_cell.length_c   1.000
_cell.angle_alpha   90.00
_cell.angle_beta   90.00
_cell.angle_gamma   90.00
#
_symmetry.space_group_name_H-M   'P 1'
#
loop_
_entity.id
_entity.type
_entity.pdbx_description
1 polymer ?
#
loop_
_entity_poly.entity_id
_entity_poly.type
_entity_poly.pdbx_seq_one_letter_code
_entity_poly.pdbx_strand_id
1 'polypeptide(L)'
;MSDPGNYAGSTDRSIGQLVAAATAEMSALVHDEIALAKAEVRQDVKRGAIGSAAFIAAGVLLLFTMPMLSFAAAYGIHNLGLGLAWSFLIVAGAFILLAALIGFIGLRKFKKIKPPEKSIASAKQTAAVLQNAKPHPRPAIEADAILRRSGSSLAAGKGVESLPGGDKAASVARSST
;
A
#
# COMPACT_ATOMS: atom_id res chain seq x y z
N MET A 1 -43.21 3.24 -26.75
CA MET A 1 -42.27 3.22 -27.89
C MET A 1 -40.90 2.94 -27.30
N SER A 2 -40.51 1.67 -27.26
CA SER A 2 -39.20 1.22 -26.77
C SER A 2 -38.18 1.58 -27.83
N ASP A 3 -37.16 2.37 -27.50
CA ASP A 3 -36.08 2.68 -28.43
C ASP A 3 -35.13 1.47 -28.51
N PRO A 4 -35.06 0.73 -29.63
CA PRO A 4 -34.13 -0.36 -29.83
C PRO A 4 -32.98 0.15 -30.68
N GLY A 5 -31.81 0.45 -30.11
CA GLY A 5 -30.69 0.67 -31.03
C GLY A 5 -29.36 1.23 -30.53
N ASN A 6 -29.23 1.82 -29.34
CA ASN A 6 -27.94 2.42 -28.99
C ASN A 6 -26.89 1.45 -28.40
N TYR A 7 -26.86 0.19 -28.89
CA TYR A 7 -25.76 -0.76 -28.65
C TYR A 7 -24.74 -0.79 -29.81
N ALA A 8 -24.86 0.15 -30.76
CA ALA A 8 -24.01 0.29 -31.96
C ALA A 8 -22.60 0.85 -31.65
N GLY A 9 -21.93 0.30 -30.64
CA GLY A 9 -20.52 0.58 -30.33
C GLY A 9 -19.81 -0.59 -29.64
N SER A 10 -20.43 -1.78 -29.58
CA SER A 10 -19.97 -2.90 -28.77
C SER A 10 -19.15 -3.96 -29.52
N THR A 11 -18.96 -3.86 -30.84
CA THR A 11 -18.31 -4.93 -31.63
C THR A 11 -16.87 -4.64 -32.08
N ASP A 12 -16.36 -3.41 -31.96
CA ASP A 12 -14.97 -3.09 -32.39
C ASP A 12 -14.21 -2.26 -31.35
N ARG A 13 -14.38 -2.57 -30.06
CA ARG A 13 -13.42 -2.06 -29.06
C ARG A 13 -12.10 -2.77 -29.30
N SER A 14 -11.11 -2.03 -29.81
CA SER A 14 -9.83 -2.63 -30.17
C SER A 14 -9.20 -3.31 -28.95
N ILE A 15 -8.46 -4.39 -29.17
CA ILE A 15 -7.74 -5.10 -28.09
C ILE A 15 -6.86 -4.12 -27.28
N GLY A 16 -6.34 -3.07 -27.93
CA GLY A 16 -5.61 -1.99 -27.26
C GLY A 16 -6.46 -1.18 -26.28
N GLN A 17 -7.72 -0.89 -26.63
CA GLN A 17 -8.66 -0.19 -25.73
C GLN A 17 -9.11 -1.07 -24.56
N LEU A 18 -9.28 -2.38 -24.76
CA LEU A 18 -9.61 -3.32 -23.68
C LEU A 18 -8.45 -3.48 -22.68
N VAL A 19 -7.22 -3.59 -23.18
CA VAL A 19 -6.02 -3.66 -22.32
C VAL A 19 -5.79 -2.33 -21.61
N ALA A 20 -6.00 -1.20 -22.27
CA ALA A 20 -5.90 0.12 -21.64
C ALA A 20 -6.93 0.30 -20.52
N ALA A 21 -8.18 -0.13 -20.74
CA ALA A 21 -9.23 -0.10 -19.72
C ALA A 21 -8.89 -1.00 -18.51
N ALA A 22 -8.48 -2.25 -18.75
CA ALA A 22 -8.11 -3.17 -17.68
C ALA A 22 -6.90 -2.67 -16.86
N THR A 23 -5.92 -2.04 -17.52
CA THR A 23 -4.76 -1.44 -16.84
C THR A 23 -5.17 -0.22 -16.00
N ALA A 24 -6.12 0.57 -16.48
CA ALA A 24 -6.66 1.71 -15.75
C ALA A 24 -7.44 1.27 -14.50
N GLU A 25 -8.26 0.22 -14.59
CA GLU A 25 -8.98 -0.35 -13.45
C GLU A 25 -8.03 -0.95 -12.41
N MET A 26 -6.99 -1.67 -12.85
CA MET A 26 -5.97 -2.18 -11.94
C MET A 26 -5.19 -1.05 -11.26
N SER A 27 -4.91 0.04 -11.98
CA SER A 27 -4.29 1.25 -11.41
C SER A 27 -5.20 1.94 -10.38
N ALA A 28 -6.52 1.96 -10.62
CA ALA A 28 -7.50 2.50 -9.69
C ALA A 28 -7.58 1.67 -8.39
N LEU A 29 -7.64 0.34 -8.50
CA LEU A 29 -7.60 -0.56 -7.34
C LEU A 29 -6.36 -0.36 -6.47
N VAL A 30 -5.18 -0.27 -7.10
CA VAL A 30 -3.93 -0.02 -6.37
C VAL A 30 -3.96 1.34 -5.68
N HIS A 31 -4.49 2.37 -6.33
CA HIS A 31 -4.64 3.69 -5.73
C HIS A 31 -5.55 3.65 -4.50
N ASP A 32 -6.67 2.94 -4.59
CA ASP A 32 -7.66 2.83 -3.51
C ASP A 32 -7.10 2.05 -2.32
N GLU A 33 -6.36 0.95 -2.56
CA GLU A 33 -5.70 0.18 -1.50
C GLU A 33 -4.64 1.03 -0.77
N ILE A 34 -3.88 1.84 -1.52
CA ILE A 34 -2.91 2.79 -0.95
C ILE A 34 -3.64 3.88 -0.16
N ALA A 35 -4.76 4.40 -0.67
CA ALA A 35 -5.54 5.42 0.00
C ALA A 35 -6.11 4.90 1.32
N LEU A 36 -6.61 3.65 1.33
CA LEU A 36 -7.10 2.98 2.53
C LEU A 36 -5.98 2.73 3.54
N ALA A 37 -4.86 2.14 3.10
CA ALA A 37 -3.70 1.90 3.96
C ALA A 37 -3.18 3.21 4.56
N LYS A 38 -3.17 4.30 3.78
CA LYS A 38 -2.80 5.64 4.27
C LYS A 38 -3.80 6.17 5.30
N ALA A 39 -5.09 5.91 5.14
CA ALA A 39 -6.12 6.28 6.11
C ALA A 39 -5.94 5.50 7.43
N GLU A 40 -5.68 4.20 7.36
CA GLU A 40 -5.42 3.34 8.52
C GLU A 40 -4.16 3.79 9.27
N VAL A 41 -3.05 3.98 8.56
CA VAL A 41 -1.81 4.51 9.17
C VAL A 41 -2.02 5.87 9.82
N ARG A 42 -2.78 6.78 9.19
CA ARG A 42 -3.12 8.08 9.80
C ARG A 42 -3.93 7.91 11.08
N GLN A 43 -4.88 6.98 11.09
CA GLN A 43 -5.69 6.68 12.26
C GLN A 43 -4.86 6.09 13.40
N ASP A 44 -3.96 5.16 13.09
CA ASP A 44 -3.04 4.57 14.06
C ASP A 44 -2.08 5.58 14.63
N VAL A 45 -1.50 6.44 13.80
CA VAL A 45 -0.66 7.56 14.24
C VAL A 45 -1.45 8.50 15.15
N LYS A 46 -2.69 8.85 14.79
CA LYS A 46 -3.54 9.72 15.61
C LYS A 46 -3.85 9.10 16.98
N ARG A 47 -4.22 7.81 17.00
CA ARG A 47 -4.50 7.06 18.24
C ARG A 47 -3.23 6.96 19.10
N GLY A 48 -2.11 6.61 18.48
CA GLY A 48 -0.80 6.55 19.13
C GLY A 48 -0.37 7.89 19.69
N ALA A 49 -0.60 8.99 18.98
CA ALA A 49 -0.28 10.35 19.43
C ALA A 49 -1.13 10.78 20.63
N ILE A 50 -2.44 10.52 20.61
CA ILE A 50 -3.33 10.84 21.74
C ILE A 50 -2.95 9.99 22.96
N GLY A 51 -2.71 8.69 22.74
CA GLY A 51 -2.28 7.78 23.80
C GLY A 51 -0.95 8.20 24.43
N SER A 52 0.04 8.54 23.61
CA SER A 52 1.36 8.99 24.10
C SER A 52 1.30 10.34 24.79
N ALA A 53 0.43 11.27 24.37
CA ALA A 53 0.24 12.55 25.03
C ALA A 53 -0.17 12.39 26.51
N ALA A 54 -1.07 11.46 26.82
CA ALA A 54 -1.46 11.18 28.20
C ALA A 54 -0.29 10.64 29.03
N PHE A 55 0.52 9.74 28.48
CA PHE A 55 1.71 9.23 29.16
C PHE A 55 2.79 10.30 29.36
N ILE A 56 2.99 11.19 28.40
CA ILE A 56 3.90 12.33 28.54
C ILE A 56 3.40 13.26 29.65
N ALA A 57 2.11 13.61 29.65
CA ALA A 57 1.53 14.45 30.69
C ALA A 57 1.65 13.80 32.09
N ALA A 58 1.34 12.51 32.21
CA ALA A 58 1.51 11.76 33.44
C ALA A 58 3.00 11.71 33.89
N GLY A 59 3.93 11.51 32.96
CA GLY A 59 5.37 11.53 33.22
C GLY A 59 5.85 12.88 33.73
N VAL A 60 5.38 13.98 33.12
CA VAL A 60 5.68 15.35 33.58
C VAL A 60 5.12 15.60 34.98
N LEU A 61 3.88 15.21 35.25
CA LEU A 61 3.27 15.36 36.58
C LEU A 61 4.02 14.55 37.65
N LEU A 62 4.40 13.30 37.34
CA LEU A 62 5.24 12.48 38.22
C LEU A 62 6.61 13.12 38.47
N LEU A 63 7.23 13.73 37.44
CA LEU A 63 8.49 14.44 37.58
C LEU A 63 8.37 15.65 38.53
N PHE A 64 7.29 16.43 38.42
CA PHE A 64 7.04 17.55 39.33
C PHE A 64 6.63 17.10 40.75
N THR A 65 6.01 15.92 40.89
CA THR A 65 5.66 15.35 42.19
C THR A 65 6.88 14.81 42.92
N MET A 66 7.93 14.37 42.20
CA MET A 66 9.14 13.81 42.78
C MET A 66 9.81 14.68 43.85
N PRO A 67 10.11 15.99 43.62
CA PRO A 67 10.69 16.83 44.66
C PRO A 67 9.76 16.99 45.87
N MET A 68 8.44 17.10 45.67
CA MET A 68 7.48 17.18 46.79
C MET A 68 7.46 15.91 47.61
N LEU A 69 7.52 14.74 46.97
CA LEU A 69 7.62 13.46 47.65
C LEU A 69 8.95 13.34 48.42
N SER A 70 10.06 13.84 47.85
CA SER A 70 11.35 13.90 48.54
C SER A 70 11.27 14.72 49.84
N PHE A 71 10.68 15.92 49.78
CA PHE A 71 10.49 16.76 50.96
C PHE A 71 9.61 16.07 52.00
N ALA A 72 8.44 15.58 51.58
CA ALA A 72 7.51 14.89 52.48
C ALA A 72 8.17 13.68 53.17
N ALA A 73 8.92 12.87 52.43
CA ALA A 73 9.63 11.72 52.99
C ALA A 73 10.75 12.15 53.96
N ALA A 74 11.55 13.17 53.60
CA ALA A 74 12.62 13.65 54.46
C ALA A 74 12.09 14.24 55.76
N TYR A 75 11.03 15.05 55.72
CA TYR A 75 10.37 15.55 56.93
C TYR A 75 9.70 14.44 57.74
N GLY A 76 9.12 13.42 57.08
CA GLY A 76 8.58 12.25 57.75
C GLY A 76 9.62 11.47 58.53
N ILE A 77 10.81 11.24 57.95
CA ILE A 77 11.95 10.59 58.62
C ILE A 77 12.50 11.49 59.73
N HIS A 78 12.58 12.79 59.51
CA HIS A 78 13.04 13.74 60.51
C HIS A 78 12.18 13.69 61.79
N ASN A 79 10.86 13.54 61.64
CA ASN A 79 9.93 13.39 62.78
C ASN A 79 10.17 12.13 63.63
N LEU A 80 10.99 11.17 63.16
CA LEU A 80 11.43 10.02 63.94
C LEU A 80 12.66 10.31 64.82
N GLY A 81 13.13 11.56 64.85
CA GLY A 81 14.26 12.01 65.66
C GLY A 81 15.60 12.02 64.92
N LEU A 82 15.63 11.69 63.62
CA LEU A 82 16.84 11.81 62.81
C LEU A 82 17.11 13.28 62.42
N GLY A 83 18.38 13.65 62.31
CA GLY A 83 18.76 14.96 61.79
C GLY A 83 18.25 15.18 60.35
N LEU A 84 17.86 16.42 60.03
CA LEU A 84 17.25 16.75 58.74
C LEU A 84 18.20 16.41 57.56
N ALA A 85 19.49 16.70 57.69
CA ALA A 85 20.50 16.39 56.67
C ALA A 85 20.57 14.88 56.36
N TRP A 86 20.58 14.04 57.40
CA TRP A 86 20.60 12.57 57.24
C TRP A 86 19.31 12.04 56.62
N SER A 87 18.17 12.67 56.94
CA SER A 87 16.87 12.32 56.37
C SER A 87 16.84 12.54 54.85
N PHE A 88 17.33 13.69 54.37
CA PHE A 88 17.47 13.94 52.93
C PHE A 88 18.47 12.98 52.26
N LEU A 89 19.58 12.66 52.91
CA LEU A 89 20.58 11.74 52.37
C LEU A 89 19.99 10.33 52.17
N ILE A 90 19.21 9.84 53.14
CA ILE A 90 18.54 8.53 53.06
C ILE A 90 17.54 8.50 51.90
N VAL A 91 16.70 9.53 51.78
CA VAL A 91 15.70 9.63 50.69
C VAL A 91 16.38 9.72 49.32
N ALA A 92 17.44 10.53 49.20
CA ALA A 92 18.22 10.63 47.98
C ALA A 92 18.86 9.27 47.61
N GLY A 93 19.46 8.58 48.59
CA GLY A 93 20.01 7.24 48.41
C GLY A 93 18.96 6.24 47.95
N ALA A 94 17.75 6.27 48.52
CA ALA A 94 16.64 5.42 48.11
C ALA A 94 16.22 5.67 46.66
N PHE A 95 16.15 6.93 46.21
CA PHE A 95 15.84 7.23 44.81
C PHE A 95 16.95 6.82 43.85
N ILE A 96 18.23 6.95 44.23
CA ILE A 96 19.36 6.46 43.42
C ILE A 96 19.27 4.94 43.26
N LEU A 97 18.99 4.20 44.34
CA LEU A 97 18.83 2.74 44.28
C LEU A 97 17.64 2.34 43.40
N LEU A 98 16.51 3.03 43.54
CA LEU A 98 15.33 2.80 42.72
C LEU A 98 15.61 3.08 41.23
N ALA A 99 16.27 4.20 40.93
CA ALA A 99 16.66 4.58 39.57
C ALA A 99 17.63 3.57 38.95
N ALA A 100 18.61 3.09 39.73
CA ALA A 100 19.54 2.05 39.30
C ALA A 100 18.82 0.74 38.96
N LEU A 101 17.85 0.32 39.78
CA LEU A 101 17.06 -0.89 39.55
C LEU A 101 16.21 -0.77 38.28
N ILE A 102 15.46 0.32 38.12
CA ILE A 102 14.64 0.57 36.94
C ILE A 102 15.51 0.66 35.70
N GLY A 103 16.62 1.41 35.76
CA GLY A 103 17.58 1.56 34.67
C GLY A 103 18.20 0.22 34.26
N PHE A 104 18.55 -0.63 35.22
CA PHE A 104 19.07 -1.97 34.96
C PHE A 104 18.05 -2.88 34.27
N ILE A 105 16.81 -2.90 34.73
CA ILE A 105 15.72 -3.66 34.11
C ILE A 105 15.46 -3.15 32.69
N GLY A 106 15.43 -1.83 32.51
CA GLY A 106 15.30 -1.16 31.22
C GLY A 106 16.40 -1.60 30.26
N LEU A 107 17.67 -1.47 30.65
CA LEU A 107 18.82 -1.90 29.86
C LEU A 107 18.72 -3.39 29.47
N ARG A 108 18.33 -4.27 30.40
CA ARG A 108 18.16 -5.70 30.10
C ARG A 108 17.05 -5.98 29.11
N LYS A 109 15.95 -5.22 29.15
CA LYS A 109 14.85 -5.36 28.18
C LYS A 109 15.26 -4.80 26.81
N PHE A 110 15.86 -3.61 26.76
CA PHE A 110 16.31 -3.00 25.51
C PHE A 110 17.35 -3.85 24.79
N LYS A 111 18.32 -4.43 25.51
CA LYS A 111 19.32 -5.34 24.91
C LYS A 111 18.73 -6.61 24.28
N LYS A 112 17.50 -6.99 24.63
CA LYS A 112 16.81 -8.15 24.03
C LYS A 112 16.03 -7.80 22.76
N ILE A 113 15.82 -6.52 22.48
CA ILE A 113 15.10 -6.08 21.28
C ILE A 113 16.08 -6.13 20.12
N LYS A 114 15.95 -7.15 19.25
CA LYS A 114 16.68 -7.21 17.98
C LYS A 114 15.92 -6.39 16.92
N PRO A 115 16.61 -5.67 16.02
CA PRO A 115 15.94 -5.06 14.88
C PRO A 115 15.21 -6.13 14.06
N PRO A 116 14.08 -5.80 13.40
CA PRO A 116 13.33 -6.76 12.60
C PRO A 116 14.03 -7.04 11.27
N GLU A 117 15.14 -7.80 11.33
CA GLU A 117 16.02 -8.09 10.19
C GLU A 117 15.28 -8.74 9.03
N LYS A 118 14.36 -9.67 9.31
CA LYS A 118 13.55 -10.35 8.28
C LYS A 118 12.67 -9.37 7.52
N SER A 119 11.99 -8.46 8.23
CA SER A 119 11.13 -7.45 7.61
C SER A 119 11.94 -6.46 6.76
N ILE A 120 13.11 -6.05 7.24
CA ILE A 120 14.02 -5.16 6.49
C ILE A 120 14.57 -5.87 5.25
N ALA A 121 14.97 -7.14 5.38
CA ALA A 121 15.48 -7.94 4.27
C ALA A 121 14.41 -8.17 3.19
N SER A 122 13.20 -8.57 3.59
CA SER A 122 12.07 -8.74 2.66
C SER A 122 11.71 -7.43 1.96
N ALA A 123 11.68 -6.30 2.68
CA ALA A 123 11.41 -5.00 2.06
C ALA A 123 12.48 -4.62 1.02
N LYS A 124 13.77 -4.86 1.34
CA LYS A 124 14.88 -4.61 0.41
C LYS A 124 14.84 -5.52 -0.81
N GLN A 125 14.50 -6.80 -0.63
CA GLN A 125 14.35 -7.73 -1.74
C GLN A 125 13.22 -7.32 -2.68
N THR A 126 12.05 -6.94 -2.14
CA THR A 126 10.92 -6.46 -2.95
C THR A 126 11.29 -5.19 -3.73
N ALA A 127 11.95 -4.22 -3.08
CA ALA A 127 12.45 -3.03 -3.77
C ALA A 127 13.48 -3.38 -4.86
N ALA A 128 14.35 -4.36 -4.60
CA ALA A 128 15.38 -4.80 -5.53
C ALA A 128 14.83 -5.52 -6.76
N VAL A 129 13.72 -6.25 -6.62
CA VAL A 129 13.04 -6.89 -7.75
C VAL A 129 12.32 -5.82 -8.60
N LEU A 130 11.65 -4.86 -7.96
CA LEU A 130 10.92 -3.80 -8.65
C LEU A 130 11.82 -2.85 -9.45
N GLN A 131 13.00 -2.50 -8.93
CA GLN A 131 13.95 -1.64 -9.67
C GLN A 131 14.60 -2.34 -10.88
N ASN A 132 14.69 -3.67 -10.87
CA ASN A 132 15.30 -4.46 -11.94
C ASN A 132 14.30 -4.94 -13.00
N ALA A 133 13.00 -4.77 -12.75
CA ALA A 133 11.96 -5.05 -13.73
C ALA A 133 12.00 -4.01 -14.86
N LYS A 134 12.80 -4.27 -15.91
CA LYS A 134 12.68 -3.54 -17.18
C LYS A 134 11.31 -3.84 -17.80
N PRO A 135 10.55 -2.84 -18.30
CA PRO A 135 9.38 -3.11 -19.14
C PRO A 135 9.84 -3.94 -20.34
N HIS A 136 9.39 -5.19 -20.43
CA HIS A 136 9.75 -6.04 -21.57
C HIS A 136 8.83 -5.65 -22.75
N PRO A 137 9.34 -5.07 -23.84
CA PRO A 137 8.57 -4.95 -25.06
C PRO A 137 8.26 -6.36 -25.55
N ARG A 138 6.96 -6.67 -25.67
CA ARG A 138 6.48 -7.94 -26.22
C ARG A 138 7.16 -8.17 -27.58
N PRO A 139 7.83 -9.30 -27.83
CA PRO A 139 8.45 -9.55 -29.12
C PRO A 139 7.35 -9.55 -30.20
N ALA A 140 7.44 -8.60 -31.15
CA ALA A 140 6.49 -8.44 -32.25
C ALA A 140 6.35 -9.70 -33.14
N ILE A 141 7.24 -10.68 -32.94
CA ILE A 141 7.32 -11.95 -33.67
C ILE A 141 6.11 -12.86 -33.37
N GLU A 142 5.54 -12.82 -32.15
CA GLU A 142 4.31 -13.59 -31.85
C GLU A 142 3.07 -12.96 -32.48
N ALA A 143 2.99 -11.63 -32.51
CA ALA A 143 1.87 -10.92 -33.13
C ALA A 143 1.85 -11.16 -34.66
N ASP A 144 3.01 -11.12 -35.31
CA ASP A 144 3.16 -11.32 -36.75
C ASP A 144 2.93 -12.79 -37.17
N ALA A 145 3.32 -13.74 -36.32
CA ALA A 145 3.07 -15.17 -36.53
C ALA A 145 1.58 -15.54 -36.41
N ILE A 146 0.85 -14.90 -35.49
CA ILE A 146 -0.61 -15.07 -35.33
C ILE A 146 -1.35 -14.47 -36.52
N LEU A 147 -0.92 -13.29 -37.01
CA LEU A 147 -1.49 -12.65 -38.20
C LEU A 147 -1.27 -13.47 -39.48
N ARG A 148 -0.06 -14.03 -39.69
CA ARG A 148 0.24 -14.92 -40.83
C ARG A 148 -0.55 -16.23 -40.81
N ARG A 149 -0.76 -16.81 -39.62
CA ARG A 149 -1.58 -18.04 -39.48
C ARG A 149 -3.04 -17.79 -39.85
N SER A 150 -3.59 -16.64 -39.45
CA SER A 150 -4.97 -16.25 -39.76
C SER A 150 -5.19 -16.00 -41.27
N GLY A 151 -4.27 -15.32 -41.95
CA GLY A 151 -4.35 -15.03 -43.38
C GLY A 151 -4.28 -16.27 -44.30
N SER A 152 -3.66 -17.36 -43.85
CA SER A 152 -3.55 -18.60 -44.63
C SER A 152 -4.87 -19.40 -44.74
N SER A 153 -5.79 -19.24 -43.78
CA SER A 153 -7.09 -19.93 -43.83
C SER A 153 -8.08 -19.27 -44.79
N LEU A 154 -7.93 -17.96 -45.03
CA LEU A 154 -8.77 -17.20 -45.98
C LEU A 154 -8.36 -17.41 -47.45
N ALA A 155 -7.10 -17.79 -47.71
CA ALA A 155 -6.60 -18.04 -49.07
C ALA A 155 -6.94 -19.45 -49.61
N ALA A 156 -7.32 -20.40 -48.75
CA ALA A 156 -7.63 -21.77 -49.15
C ALA A 156 -9.09 -21.97 -49.64
N GLY A 157 -9.92 -20.92 -49.63
CA GLY A 157 -11.36 -21.00 -49.97
C GLY A 157 -11.76 -20.50 -51.36
N LYS A 158 -10.82 -20.03 -52.21
CA LYS A 158 -11.11 -19.56 -53.58
C LYS A 158 -10.49 -20.48 -54.61
N GLY A 159 -11.17 -21.58 -54.93
CA GLY A 159 -10.61 -22.51 -55.90
C GLY A 159 -11.48 -23.63 -56.40
N VAL A 160 -12.82 -23.59 -56.32
CA VAL A 160 -13.67 -24.54 -57.06
C VAL A 160 -15.03 -23.91 -57.33
N GLU A 161 -15.27 -23.45 -58.56
CA GLU A 161 -16.51 -23.66 -59.34
C GLU A 161 -16.50 -22.75 -60.58
N SER A 162 -16.25 -23.36 -61.74
CA SER A 162 -16.47 -22.78 -63.06
C SER A 162 -17.38 -23.71 -63.83
N LEU A 163 -18.59 -23.27 -64.22
CA LEU A 163 -19.34 -23.85 -65.34
C LEU A 163 -20.18 -22.77 -66.07
N PRO A 164 -20.48 -22.96 -67.37
CA PRO A 164 -20.86 -21.89 -68.30
C PRO A 164 -22.34 -21.92 -68.72
N GLY A 165 -22.80 -20.80 -69.30
CA GLY A 165 -24.12 -20.65 -69.94
C GLY A 165 -24.75 -19.34 -69.49
N GLY A 166 -25.20 -18.43 -70.32
CA GLY A 166 -25.66 -18.54 -71.69
C GLY A 166 -26.92 -17.69 -71.81
N ASP A 167 -26.75 -16.51 -72.41
CA ASP A 167 -27.74 -15.80 -73.22
C ASP A 167 -28.90 -15.01 -72.58
N LYS A 168 -29.10 -13.83 -73.20
CA LYS A 168 -30.31 -13.02 -73.41
C LYS A 168 -30.62 -11.77 -72.56
N ALA A 169 -30.73 -10.70 -73.37
CA ALA A 169 -31.70 -9.60 -73.36
C ALA A 169 -31.51 -8.49 -72.30
N ALA A 170 -31.00 -7.31 -72.66
CA ALA A 170 -31.56 -6.26 -73.55
C ALA A 170 -32.56 -5.32 -72.85
N SER A 171 -32.25 -4.02 -72.94
CA SER A 171 -33.17 -2.87 -72.92
C SER A 171 -33.87 -2.64 -71.56
N VAL A 172 -34.00 -1.43 -71.00
CA VAL A 172 -34.69 -0.23 -71.48
C VAL A 172 -34.28 0.86 -70.46
N ALA A 173 -33.51 1.88 -70.83
CA ALA A 173 -33.96 3.21 -71.24
C ALA A 173 -34.75 4.03 -70.18
N ARG A 174 -34.24 5.26 -69.97
CA ARG A 174 -34.96 6.55 -69.87
C ARG A 174 -35.63 6.98 -68.54
N SER A 175 -35.24 8.21 -68.16
CA SER A 175 -36.11 9.34 -67.76
C SER A 175 -36.79 9.21 -66.38
N SER A 176 -36.95 10.23 -65.53
CA SER A 176 -36.96 11.68 -65.69
C SER A 176 -36.83 12.31 -64.29
N THR A 177 -36.42 13.59 -64.28
CA THR A 177 -36.69 14.66 -63.28
C THR A 177 -36.19 14.47 -61.84
#